data_AF-A0A4S1XGN9-F1
#
_entry.id   AF-A0A4S1XGN9-F1
#
_cell.length_a   1.000
_cell.length_b   1.000
_cell.length_c   1.000
_cell.angle_alpha   90.00
_cell.angle_beta   90.00
_cell.angle_gamma   90.00
#
_symmetry.space_group_name_H-M   'P 1'
#
loop_
_entity.id
_entity.type
_entity.pdbx_description
1 polymer ?
#
loop_
_entity_poly.entity_id
_entity_poly.type
_entity_poly.pdbx_seq_one_letter_code
_entity_poly.pdbx_strand_id
1 'polypeptide(L)'
;MNLHDIGHVSETAGKAFTVTLTLNVEDARALWAAAADKALQAGMTLSDVLDTIGPREDPAIADCIAMLTAPNAIAGCALDEFTVELATSADLVRSPRDGRPILKSVTG
;
A
#
# COMPACT_ATOMS: atom_id res chain seq x y z
N MET A 1 18.79 45.39 -9.40
CA MET A 1 17.43 44.80 -9.43
C MET A 1 17.60 43.36 -9.00
N ASN A 2 17.51 43.09 -7.69
CA ASN A 2 17.72 41.73 -7.15
C ASN A 2 16.36 41.06 -7.00
N LEU A 3 16.14 40.07 -7.86
CA LEU A 3 15.03 39.15 -7.79
C LEU A 3 15.35 38.19 -6.64
N HIS A 4 14.72 38.40 -5.49
CA HIS A 4 14.76 37.40 -4.43
C HIS A 4 14.06 36.17 -4.98
N ASP A 5 14.88 35.18 -5.29
CA ASP A 5 14.49 33.79 -5.53
C ASP A 5 13.81 33.31 -4.24
N ILE A 6 12.51 33.58 -4.14
CA ILE A 6 11.67 32.97 -3.11
C ILE A 6 11.47 31.54 -3.61
N GLY A 7 12.47 30.70 -3.33
CA GLY A 7 12.31 29.26 -3.41
C GLY A 7 11.10 28.90 -2.57
N HIS A 8 9.96 28.71 -3.23
CA HIS A 8 8.76 28.20 -2.62
C HIS A 8 9.07 26.74 -2.27
N VAL A 9 9.69 26.54 -1.10
CA VAL A 9 9.72 25.22 -0.48
C VAL A 9 8.26 24.90 -0.22
N SER A 10 7.67 24.03 -1.04
CA SER A 10 6.30 23.58 -0.82
C SER A 10 6.19 23.16 0.64
N GLU A 11 5.23 23.68 1.39
CA GLU A 11 5.03 23.35 2.81
C GLU A 11 4.83 21.84 3.04
N THR A 12 4.59 21.07 1.98
CA THR A 12 4.44 19.61 1.98
C THR A 12 5.72 18.85 1.63
N ALA A 13 6.78 19.52 1.19
CA ALA A 13 8.05 18.89 0.89
C ALA A 13 8.65 18.28 2.16
N GLY A 14 8.88 16.97 2.15
CA GLY A 14 9.39 16.21 3.30
C GLY A 14 8.33 15.83 4.34
N LYS A 15 7.03 16.09 4.11
CA LYS A 15 5.95 15.60 4.97
C LYS A 15 5.53 14.19 4.53
N ALA A 16 5.42 13.28 5.49
CA ALA A 16 4.85 11.95 5.29
C ALA A 16 3.32 11.99 5.49
N PHE A 17 2.58 11.32 4.61
CA PHE A 17 1.15 11.14 4.71
C PHE A 17 0.84 9.64 4.70
N THR A 18 -0.04 9.20 5.61
CA THR A 18 -0.45 7.80 5.71
C THR A 18 -1.90 7.66 5.27
N VAL A 19 -2.15 6.71 4.38
CA VAL A 19 -3.50 6.32 3.93
C VAL A 19 -3.77 4.90 4.42
N THR A 20 -4.84 4.72 5.20
CA THR A 20 -5.25 3.41 5.72
C THR A 20 -6.54 2.97 5.03
N LEU A 21 -6.53 1.74 4.50
CA LEU A 21 -7.68 1.14 3.83
C LEU A 21 -8.04 -0.18 4.51
N THR A 22 -9.31 -0.35 4.87
CA THR A 22 -9.85 -1.62 5.38
C THR A 22 -10.72 -2.24 4.32
N LEU A 23 -10.46 -3.52 4.00
CA LEU A 23 -11.21 -4.29 3.02
C LEU A 23 -11.86 -5.49 3.70
N ASN A 24 -13.13 -5.71 3.39
CA ASN A 24 -13.85 -6.92 3.79
C ASN A 24 -13.98 -7.83 2.57
N VAL A 25 -13.49 -9.06 2.68
CA VAL A 25 -13.55 -10.02 1.57
C VAL A 25 -14.90 -10.73 1.61
N GLU A 26 -15.78 -10.38 0.69
CA GLU A 26 -17.12 -10.99 0.56
C GLU A 26 -17.11 -12.23 -0.34
N ASP A 27 -16.24 -12.25 -1.36
CA ASP A 27 -16.08 -13.37 -2.30
C ASP A 27 -14.59 -13.58 -2.62
N ALA A 28 -14.00 -14.60 -1.98
CA ALA A 28 -12.61 -14.99 -2.18
C ALA A 28 -12.32 -15.46 -3.61
N ARG A 29 -13.28 -16.07 -4.30
CA ARG A 29 -13.10 -16.60 -5.66
C ARG A 29 -13.09 -15.48 -6.69
N ALA A 30 -13.95 -14.47 -6.52
CA ALA A 30 -13.94 -13.27 -7.35
C ALA A 30 -12.65 -12.47 -7.14
N LEU A 31 -12.21 -12.32 -5.88
CA LEU A 31 -10.96 -11.66 -5.52
C LEU A 31 -9.75 -12.33 -6.19
N TRP A 32 -9.64 -13.66 -6.05
CA TRP A 32 -8.55 -14.42 -6.68
C TRP A 32 -8.55 -14.27 -8.20
N ALA A 33 -9.72 -14.34 -8.84
CA ALA A 33 -9.82 -14.20 -10.30
C ALA A 33 -9.35 -12.83 -10.78
N ALA A 34 -9.72 -11.76 -10.06
CA ALA A 34 -9.26 -10.41 -10.37
C ALA A 34 -7.74 -10.26 -10.16
N ALA A 35 -7.19 -10.83 -9.08
CA ALA A 35 -5.76 -10.80 -8.82
C ALA A 35 -4.95 -11.55 -9.88
N ALA A 36 -5.42 -12.75 -10.27
CA ALA A 36 -4.82 -13.54 -11.33
C ALA A 36 -4.85 -12.82 -12.67
N ASP A 37 -6.00 -12.24 -13.05
CA ASP A 37 -6.14 -11.48 -14.30
C ASP A 37 -5.16 -10.29 -14.35
N LYS A 38 -5.05 -9.52 -13.26
CA LYS A 38 -4.09 -8.41 -13.15
C LYS A 38 -2.65 -8.89 -13.29
N ALA A 39 -2.29 -10.00 -12.63
CA ALA A 39 -0.93 -10.54 -12.68
C ALA A 39 -0.56 -11.08 -14.07
N LEU A 40 -1.51 -11.74 -14.75
CA LEU A 40 -1.34 -12.19 -16.13
C LEU A 40 -1.18 -11.02 -17.10
N GLN A 41 -1.94 -9.94 -16.92
CA GLN A 41 -1.79 -8.70 -17.69
C GLN A 41 -0.44 -8.01 -17.44
N ALA A 42 0.12 -8.17 -16.23
CA ALA A 42 1.48 -7.72 -15.91
C ALA A 42 2.59 -8.61 -16.51
N GLY A 43 2.22 -9.71 -17.19
CA GLY A 43 3.15 -10.60 -17.89
C GLY A 43 3.66 -11.77 -17.05
N MET A 44 3.11 -12.01 -15.84
CA MET A 44 3.43 -13.21 -15.07
C MET A 44 2.87 -14.47 -15.75
N THR A 45 3.56 -15.60 -15.59
CA THR A 45 3.00 -16.88 -16.05
C THR A 45 1.97 -17.39 -15.05
N LEU A 46 1.09 -18.29 -15.50
CA LEU A 46 0.10 -18.90 -14.60
C LEU A 46 0.76 -19.61 -13.40
N SER A 47 1.92 -20.23 -13.60
CA SER A 47 2.68 -20.86 -12.51
C SER A 47 3.13 -19.82 -11.49
N ASP A 48 3.73 -18.71 -11.92
CA ASP A 48 4.15 -17.64 -11.01
C ASP A 48 2.97 -17.03 -10.24
N VAL A 49 1.81 -16.90 -10.91
CA VAL A 49 0.58 -16.44 -10.26
C VAL A 49 0.18 -17.40 -9.16
N LEU A 50 0.12 -18.71 -9.43
CA LEU A 50 -0.25 -19.72 -8.42
C LEU A 50 0.75 -19.77 -7.26
N ASP A 51 2.04 -19.59 -7.53
CA ASP A 51 3.07 -19.51 -6.49
C ASP A 51 2.95 -18.25 -5.63
N THR A 52 2.41 -17.16 -6.19
CA THR A 52 2.28 -15.86 -5.49
C THR A 52 0.97 -15.75 -4.70
N ILE A 53 -0.17 -16.06 -5.33
CA ILE A 53 -1.50 -15.84 -4.73
C ILE A 53 -2.22 -17.13 -4.34
N GLY A 54 -1.52 -18.27 -4.42
CA GLY A 54 -2.06 -19.58 -4.09
C GLY A 54 -3.02 -20.15 -5.15
N PRO A 55 -3.44 -21.42 -5.00
CA PRO A 55 -4.41 -22.06 -5.86
C PRO A 55 -5.82 -21.46 -5.67
N ARG A 56 -6.69 -21.64 -6.66
CA ARG A 56 -8.06 -21.08 -6.62
C ARG A 56 -8.92 -21.69 -5.50
N GLU A 57 -8.64 -22.92 -5.12
CA GLU A 57 -9.34 -23.66 -4.06
C GLU A 57 -8.94 -23.19 -2.66
N ASP A 58 -7.71 -22.68 -2.52
CA ASP A 58 -7.15 -22.17 -1.27
C ASP A 58 -6.34 -20.88 -1.55
N PRO A 59 -7.03 -19.76 -1.84
CA PRO A 59 -6.39 -18.53 -2.26
C PRO A 59 -5.68 -17.85 -1.09
N ALA A 60 -4.46 -17.39 -1.33
CA ALA A 60 -3.74 -16.53 -0.40
C ALA A 60 -4.35 -15.12 -0.44
N ILE A 61 -5.34 -14.87 0.42
CA ILE A 61 -6.17 -13.65 0.40
C ILE A 61 -5.33 -12.38 0.54
N ALA A 62 -4.33 -12.37 1.43
CA ALA A 62 -3.46 -11.22 1.63
C ALA A 62 -2.69 -10.87 0.35
N ASP A 63 -2.13 -11.87 -0.33
CA ASP A 63 -1.40 -11.69 -1.60
C ASP A 63 -2.33 -11.31 -2.75
N CYS A 64 -3.56 -11.84 -2.79
CA CYS A 64 -4.58 -11.41 -3.75
C CYS A 64 -4.90 -9.91 -3.57
N ILE A 65 -5.10 -9.47 -2.33
CA ILE A 65 -5.34 -8.05 -2.03
C ILE A 65 -4.11 -7.22 -2.39
N ALA A 66 -2.92 -7.65 -1.99
CA ALA A 66 -1.67 -6.96 -2.29
C ALA A 66 -1.50 -6.77 -3.80
N MET A 67 -1.71 -7.83 -4.59
CA MET A 67 -1.65 -7.78 -6.05
C MET A 67 -2.60 -6.72 -6.61
N LEU A 68 -3.81 -6.62 -6.08
CA LEU A 68 -4.84 -5.70 -6.56
C LEU A 68 -4.65 -4.25 -6.09
N THR A 69 -4.24 -4.05 -4.84
CA THR A 69 -4.24 -2.76 -4.17
C THR A 69 -2.88 -2.10 -4.06
N ALA A 70 -1.80 -2.82 -4.41
CA ALA A 70 -0.46 -2.23 -4.50
C ALA A 70 -0.55 -0.93 -5.30
N PRO A 71 -0.20 0.22 -4.69
CA PRO A 71 -0.36 1.49 -5.34
C PRO A 71 0.59 1.57 -6.52
N ASN A 72 0.05 1.96 -7.67
CA ASN A 72 0.90 2.38 -8.79
C ASN A 72 1.75 3.58 -8.35
N ALA A 73 2.87 3.80 -9.03
CA ALA A 73 3.73 4.96 -8.77
C ALA A 73 2.91 6.26 -8.77
N ILE A 74 2.76 6.87 -7.60
CA ILE A 74 2.03 8.13 -7.43
C ILE A 74 2.99 9.26 -7.77
N ALA A 75 2.65 10.07 -8.76
CA ALA A 75 3.51 11.16 -9.21
C ALA A 75 3.84 12.13 -8.06
N GLY A 76 5.13 12.36 -7.82
CA GLY A 76 5.61 13.23 -6.74
C GLY A 76 5.66 12.57 -5.36
N CYS A 77 5.33 11.29 -5.24
CA CYS A 77 5.44 10.52 -4.00
C CYS A 77 6.43 9.37 -4.16
N ALA A 78 7.19 9.11 -3.10
CA ALA A 78 7.88 7.83 -2.93
C ALA A 78 7.00 6.93 -2.07
N LEU A 79 6.87 5.66 -2.44
CA LEU A 79 6.23 4.66 -1.60
C LEU A 79 7.28 4.15 -0.60
N ASP A 80 7.12 4.49 0.68
CA ASP A 80 8.03 4.07 1.75
C ASP A 80 7.69 2.65 2.23
N GLU A 81 6.40 2.38 2.48
CA GLU A 81 5.93 1.09 3.00
C GLU A 81 4.53 0.76 2.44
N PHE A 82 4.32 -0.52 2.15
CA PHE A 82 3.02 -1.07 1.78
C PHE A 82 2.86 -2.43 2.46
N THR A 83 1.81 -2.57 3.27
CA THR A 83 1.56 -3.77 4.07
C THR A 83 0.08 -4.16 3.97
N VAL A 84 -0.19 -5.45 3.84
CA VAL A 84 -1.53 -6.03 3.90
C VAL A 84 -1.57 -6.99 5.07
N GLU A 85 -2.39 -6.68 6.08
CA GLU A 85 -2.51 -7.49 7.30
C GLU A 85 -3.97 -7.88 7.52
N LEU A 86 -4.18 -9.08 8.07
CA LEU A 86 -5.50 -9.51 8.50
C LEU A 86 -5.86 -8.72 9.76
N ALA A 87 -6.76 -7.74 9.62
CA ALA A 87 -7.29 -7.02 10.76
C ALA A 87 -8.11 -7.97 11.64
N THR A 88 -7.69 -8.18 12.87
CA THR A 88 -8.54 -8.87 13.84
C THR A 88 -9.58 -7.89 14.39
N SER A 89 -10.73 -8.38 14.84
CA SER A 89 -11.77 -7.54 15.43
C SER A 89 -11.30 -6.72 16.65
N ALA A 90 -10.17 -7.08 17.27
CA ALA A 90 -9.53 -6.30 18.31
C ALA A 90 -8.76 -5.07 17.77
N ASP A 91 -8.23 -5.14 16.54
CA ASP A 91 -7.50 -4.05 15.89
C ASP A 91 -8.42 -2.93 15.38
N LEU A 92 -9.61 -3.29 14.89
CA LEU A 92 -10.62 -2.32 14.44
C LEU A 92 -11.14 -1.42 15.58
N VAL A 93 -11.07 -1.90 16.82
CA VAL A 93 -11.44 -1.12 18.03
C VAL A 93 -10.26 -0.24 18.51
N ARG A 94 -9.03 -0.56 18.10
CA ARG A 94 -7.77 0.04 18.55
C ARG A 94 -7.12 0.97 17.53
N SER A 95 -7.88 1.70 16.72
CA SER A 95 -7.29 2.85 15.99
C SER A 95 -7.43 4.19 16.75
N PRO A 96 -6.68 4.46 17.85
CA PRO A 96 -6.24 5.81 18.13
C PRO A 96 -5.35 6.28 16.97
N ARG A 97 -5.74 7.40 16.37
CA ARG A 97 -4.92 8.17 15.44
C ARG A 97 -3.70 8.71 16.17
N ASP A 98 -2.66 7.90 16.33
CA ASP A 98 -1.40 8.35 16.91
C ASP A 98 -0.48 8.86 15.81
N GLY A 99 -0.64 10.15 15.50
CA GLY A 99 0.39 10.89 14.78
C GLY A 99 1.66 10.92 15.62
N ARG A 100 2.67 10.13 15.25
CA ARG A 100 4.02 10.28 15.78
C ARG A 100 4.87 11.11 14.83
N PRO A 101 5.28 12.33 15.21
CA PRO A 101 6.34 13.03 14.48
C PRO A 101 7.68 12.35 14.77
N ILE A 102 8.33 11.84 13.74
CA ILE A 102 9.70 11.34 13.83
C ILE A 102 10.64 12.55 13.76
N LEU A 103 10.93 13.19 14.90
CA LEU A 103 12.08 14.10 14.98
C LEU A 103 13.36 13.25 15.13
N LYS A 104 14.02 12.96 14.00
CA LYS A 104 15.46 12.64 14.01
C LYS A 104 16.22 13.95 13.99
N SER A 105 16.93 14.27 15.08
CA SER A 105 18.33 14.77 15.07
C SER A 105 18.67 15.52 16.36
N VAL A 106 19.58 14.95 17.17
CA VAL A 106 20.62 15.75 17.85
C VAL A 106 21.95 15.02 17.66
N THR A 107 22.76 15.60 16.79
CA THR A 107 24.21 15.39 16.69
C THR A 107 24.86 16.55 17.43
N GLY A 108 25.79 16.29 18.35
CA GLY A 108 26.61 17.30 19.02
C GLY A 108 26.93 16.96 20.46
#